data_AF-A0A9D2JEE5-F1
#
_entry.id   AF-A0A9D2JEE5-F1
#
_cell.length_a   1.000
_cell.length_b   1.000
_cell.length_c   1.000
_cell.angle_alpha   90.00
_cell.angle_beta   90.00
_cell.angle_gamma   90.00
#
_symmetry.space_group_name_H-M   'P 1'
#
loop_
_entity.id
_entity.type
_entity.pdbx_description
1 polymer ?
#
loop_
_entity_poly.entity_id
_entity_poly.type
_entity_poly.pdbx_seq_one_letter_code
_entity_poly.pdbx_strand_id
1 'polypeptide(L)'
;MQETLILPLYSRKLCTELYPNLYKDETAARLLDQIDYDFSEAEKNSRSLMQRFGALEVAMRQGDLAFEVRDYLKGHPNAAVVNLGCGLDNTGRTCDNGRCKIYNLDFPDVIALRQQL
;
A
#
# COMPACT_ATOMS: atom_id res chain seq x y z
N MET A 1 -4.65 -12.31 -11.39
CA MET A 1 -3.86 -11.59 -10.37
C MET A 1 -3.97 -12.32 -9.04
N GLN A 2 -2.97 -12.23 -8.17
CA GLN A 2 -3.02 -12.87 -6.85
C GLN A 2 -3.93 -12.08 -5.89
N GLU A 3 -4.89 -12.74 -5.23
CA GLU A 3 -5.83 -12.07 -4.31
C GLU A 3 -5.11 -11.36 -3.13
N THR A 4 -3.99 -11.92 -2.69
CA THR A 4 -3.13 -11.35 -1.63
C THR A 4 -2.54 -9.99 -2.01
N LEU A 5 -2.47 -9.65 -3.29
CA LEU A 5 -2.06 -8.33 -3.79
C LEU A 5 -3.22 -7.33 -3.78
N ILE A 6 -4.42 -7.82 -4.10
CA ILE A 6 -5.61 -7.01 -4.37
C ILE A 6 -6.31 -6.59 -3.08
N LEU A 7 -6.45 -7.50 -2.11
CA LEU A 7 -7.13 -7.21 -0.85
C LEU A 7 -6.48 -6.07 -0.06
N PRO A 8 -5.13 -6.02 0.12
CA PRO A 8 -4.51 -4.89 0.81
C PRO A 8 -4.67 -3.56 0.06
N LEU A 9 -4.69 -3.58 -1.28
CA LEU A 9 -4.91 -2.39 -2.09
C LEU A 9 -6.33 -1.85 -1.91
N TYR A 10 -7.33 -2.72 -2.03
CA TYR A 10 -8.73 -2.40 -1.80
C TYR A 10 -8.99 -1.88 -0.38
N SER A 11 -8.41 -2.54 0.63
CA SER A 11 -8.51 -2.13 2.03
C SER A 11 -8.00 -0.70 2.29
N ARG A 12 -6.92 -0.27 1.62
CA ARG A 12 -6.43 1.11 1.73
C ARG A 12 -7.38 2.13 1.11
N LYS A 13 -7.97 1.81 -0.05
CA LYS A 13 -9.02 2.64 -0.67
C LYS A 13 -10.25 2.72 0.24
N LEU A 14 -10.72 1.59 0.74
CA LEU A 14 -11.86 1.53 1.66
C LEU A 14 -11.60 2.34 2.95
N CYS A 15 -10.40 2.23 3.53
CA CYS A 15 -10.02 3.03 4.69
C CYS A 15 -10.03 4.53 4.37
N THR A 16 -9.52 4.92 3.21
CA THR A 16 -9.55 6.31 2.71
C THR A 16 -10.97 6.85 2.60
N GLU A 17 -11.91 6.04 2.09
CA GLU A 17 -13.31 6.43 1.91
C GLU A 17 -14.07 6.49 3.25
N LEU A 18 -13.85 5.53 4.15
CA LEU A 18 -14.56 5.45 5.43
C LEU A 18 -14.01 6.39 6.50
N TYR A 19 -12.71 6.66 6.47
CA TYR A 19 -11.99 7.41 7.49
C TYR A 19 -11.07 8.50 6.89
N PRO A 20 -11.59 9.40 6.04
CA PRO A 20 -10.78 10.35 5.28
C PRO A 20 -9.97 11.33 6.14
N ASN A 21 -10.41 11.56 7.39
CA ASN A 21 -9.70 12.43 8.35
C ASN A 21 -8.57 11.70 9.10
N LEU A 22 -8.52 10.37 9.03
CA LEU A 22 -7.53 9.55 9.71
C LEU A 22 -6.45 9.05 8.74
N TYR A 23 -6.85 8.62 7.55
CA TYR A 23 -5.96 8.01 6.58
C TYR A 23 -6.42 8.33 5.15
N LYS A 24 -5.45 8.58 4.27
CA LYS A 24 -5.70 8.88 2.86
C LYS A 24 -4.59 8.33 1.97
N ASP A 25 -4.96 7.44 1.06
CA ASP A 25 -4.09 6.88 0.02
C ASP A 25 -4.75 7.05 -1.35
N GLU A 26 -4.50 8.21 -1.96
CA GLU A 26 -4.98 8.52 -3.33
C GLU A 26 -4.35 7.61 -4.38
N THR A 27 -3.17 7.06 -4.10
CA THR A 27 -2.52 6.10 -5.00
C THR A 27 -3.30 4.81 -5.03
N ALA A 28 -3.74 4.29 -3.88
CA ALA A 28 -4.58 3.09 -3.84
C ALA A 28 -5.88 3.27 -4.65
N ALA A 29 -6.55 4.41 -4.51
CA ALA A 29 -7.76 4.71 -5.29
C ALA A 29 -7.48 4.71 -6.80
N ARG A 30 -6.45 5.45 -7.24
CA ARG A 30 -6.05 5.52 -8.65
C ARG A 30 -5.64 4.16 -9.23
N LEU A 31 -4.92 3.34 -8.47
CA LEU A 31 -4.45 2.04 -8.93
C LEU A 31 -5.61 1.05 -9.12
N LEU A 32 -6.64 1.11 -8.27
CA LEU A 32 -7.82 0.24 -8.41
C LEU A 32 -8.58 0.51 -9.71
N ASP A 33 -8.67 1.78 -10.13
CA ASP A 33 -9.32 2.15 -11.40
C ASP A 33 -8.57 1.63 -12.65
N GLN A 34 -7.31 1.21 -12.49
CA GLN A 34 -6.46 0.70 -13.57
C GLN A 34 -6.34 -0.82 -13.58
N ILE A 35 -6.87 -1.49 -12.57
CA ILE A 35 -6.80 -2.94 -12.42
C ILE A 35 -8.10 -3.56 -12.92
N ASP A 36 -7.99 -4.43 -13.93
CA ASP A 36 -9.10 -5.26 -14.41
C ASP A 36 -9.37 -6.41 -13.43
N TYR A 37 -10.06 -6.10 -12.34
CA TYR A 37 -10.48 -7.04 -11.29
C TYR A 37 -11.89 -6.71 -10.82
N ASP A 38 -12.71 -7.74 -10.61
CA ASP A 38 -14.06 -7.57 -10.07
C ASP A 38 -14.03 -7.45 -8.54
N PHE A 39 -14.25 -6.22 -8.05
CA PHE A 39 -14.30 -5.91 -6.62
C PHE A 39 -15.67 -6.11 -5.98
N SER A 40 -16.69 -6.57 -6.72
CA SER A 40 -18.07 -6.64 -6.24
C SER A 40 -18.22 -7.46 -4.94
N GLU A 41 -17.50 -8.57 -4.81
CA GLU A 41 -17.50 -9.38 -3.59
C GLU A 41 -16.88 -8.66 -2.38
N ALA A 42 -15.79 -7.92 -2.60
CA ALA A 42 -15.16 -7.11 -1.56
C ALA A 42 -16.04 -5.93 -1.15
N GLU A 43 -16.81 -5.38 -2.09
CA GLU A 43 -17.74 -4.28 -1.86
C GLU A 43 -18.96 -4.69 -1.03
N LYS A 44 -19.56 -5.86 -1.32
CA LYS A 44 -20.73 -6.38 -0.59
C LYS A 44 -20.56 -6.39 0.93
N ASN A 45 -19.36 -6.69 1.40
CA ASN A 45 -19.06 -6.83 2.83
C ASN A 45 -18.23 -5.67 3.42
N SER A 46 -17.93 -4.64 2.62
CA SER A 46 -17.03 -3.53 2.95
C SER A 46 -17.35 -2.80 4.26
N ARG A 47 -18.63 -2.74 4.64
CA ARG A 47 -19.08 -2.06 5.87
C ARG A 47 -19.22 -2.96 7.09
N SER A 48 -18.96 -4.27 6.95
CA SER A 48 -18.97 -5.20 8.08
C SER A 48 -17.91 -4.81 9.12
N LEU A 49 -18.15 -5.13 10.39
CA LEU A 49 -17.19 -4.82 11.46
C LEU A 49 -15.80 -5.39 11.16
N MET A 50 -15.74 -6.62 10.65
CA MET A 50 -14.49 -7.30 10.32
C MET A 50 -13.74 -6.60 9.19
N GLN A 51 -14.43 -6.20 8.12
CA GLN A 51 -13.79 -5.50 6.99
C GLN A 51 -13.32 -4.10 7.37
N ARG A 52 -14.10 -3.37 8.17
CA ARG A 52 -13.70 -2.05 8.68
C ARG A 52 -12.46 -2.14 9.58
N PHE A 53 -12.42 -3.15 10.44
CA PHE A 53 -11.25 -3.42 11.27
C PHE A 53 -10.02 -3.78 10.41
N GLY A 54 -10.16 -4.71 9.46
CA GLY A 54 -9.08 -5.07 8.54
C GLY A 54 -8.57 -3.90 7.71
N ALA A 55 -9.46 -3.02 7.23
CA ALA A 55 -9.07 -1.82 6.49
C ALA A 55 -8.23 -0.85 7.34
N LEU A 56 -8.64 -0.62 8.59
CA LEU A 56 -7.86 0.20 9.54
C LEU A 56 -6.52 -0.46 9.87
N GLU A 57 -6.49 -1.76 10.09
CA GLU A 57 -5.27 -2.52 10.39
C GLU A 57 -4.27 -2.48 9.22
N VAL A 58 -4.75 -2.57 7.97
CA VAL A 58 -3.91 -2.40 6.78
C VAL A 58 -3.34 -0.98 6.67
N ALA A 59 -4.17 0.04 6.92
CA ALA A 59 -3.75 1.44 6.89
C ALA A 59 -2.69 1.74 7.97
N MET A 60 -2.93 1.26 9.20
CA MET A 60 -1.99 1.39 10.31
C MET A 60 -0.65 0.73 9.98
N ARG A 61 -0.66 -0.53 9.53
CA ARG A 61 0.57 -1.25 9.17
C ARG A 61 1.41 -0.49 8.14
N GLN A 62 0.78 0.05 7.11
CA GLN A 62 1.50 0.84 6.10
C GLN A 62 2.07 2.14 6.70
N GLY A 63 1.30 2.80 7.57
CA GLY A 63 1.73 3.99 8.30
C GLY A 63 2.93 3.72 9.20
N ASP A 64 2.89 2.64 9.97
CA ASP A 64 3.94 2.22 10.90
C ASP A 64 5.24 1.88 10.15
N LEU A 65 5.16 1.08 9.07
CA LEU A 65 6.33 0.79 8.24
C LEU A 65 6.95 2.06 7.67
N ALA A 66 6.12 2.98 7.14
CA ALA A 66 6.63 4.23 6.61
C ALA A 66 7.20 5.13 7.71
N PHE A 67 6.65 5.11 8.91
CA PHE A 67 7.19 5.83 10.07
C PHE A 67 8.60 5.34 10.41
N GLU A 68 8.76 4.03 10.61
CA GLU A 68 10.04 3.41 11.00
C GLU A 68 11.13 3.67 9.96
N VAL A 69 10.82 3.49 8.67
CA VAL A 69 11.78 3.75 7.59
C VAL A 69 12.18 5.23 7.56
N ARG A 70 11.21 6.14 7.63
CA ARG A 70 11.50 7.59 7.62
C ARG A 70 12.29 8.03 8.85
N ASP A 71 12.01 7.46 10.02
CA ASP A 71 12.73 7.76 11.24
C ASP A 71 14.20 7.30 11.16
N TYR A 72 14.42 6.06 10.72
CA TYR A 72 15.77 5.53 10.51
C TYR A 72 16.59 6.38 9.51
N LEU A 73 15.94 6.83 8.43
CA LEU A 73 16.55 7.68 7.41
C LEU A 73 16.93 9.09 7.90
N LYS A 74 16.42 9.55 9.06
CA LYS A 74 16.89 10.82 9.68
C LYS A 74 18.35 10.71 10.11
N GLY A 75 18.73 9.57 10.70
CA GLY A 75 20.11 9.28 11.11
C GLY A 75 20.98 8.70 10.00
N HIS A 76 20.38 8.05 8.99
CA HIS A 76 21.09 7.35 7.92
C HIS A 76 20.56 7.76 6.54
N PRO A 77 20.78 9.03 6.12
CA PRO A 77 20.07 9.59 4.97
C PRO A 77 20.33 8.90 3.63
N ASN A 78 21.47 8.23 3.48
CA ASN A 78 21.87 7.54 2.25
C ASN A 78 21.70 6.01 2.33
N ALA A 79 21.03 5.49 3.36
CA ALA A 79 20.82 4.06 3.51
C ALA A 79 20.02 3.46 2.34
N ALA A 80 20.24 2.19 2.06
CA ALA A 80 19.38 1.43 1.18
C ALA A 80 18.14 0.97 1.96
N VAL A 81 16.95 1.16 1.38
CA VAL A 81 15.68 0.61 1.86
C VAL A 81 15.30 -0.55 0.94
N VAL A 82 15.16 -1.75 1.49
CA VAL A 82 14.77 -2.94 0.73
C VAL A 82 13.37 -3.36 1.17
N ASN A 83 12.37 -3.14 0.29
CA ASN A 83 10.99 -3.52 0.51
C ASN A 83 10.73 -4.90 -0.12
N LEU A 84 10.61 -5.93 0.72
CA LEU A 84 10.44 -7.33 0.31
C LEU A 84 8.95 -7.68 0.24
N GLY A 85 8.52 -8.32 -0.84
CA GLY A 85 7.10 -8.58 -1.08
C GLY A 85 6.33 -7.26 -1.24
N CYS A 86 6.91 -6.31 -1.97
CA CYS A 86 6.43 -4.93 -2.00
C CYS A 86 5.02 -4.77 -2.56
N GLY A 87 4.56 -5.75 -3.35
CA GLY A 87 3.27 -5.72 -4.01
C GLY A 87 2.99 -4.36 -4.68
N LEU A 88 1.77 -3.88 -4.45
CA LEU A 88 1.30 -2.55 -4.88
C LEU A 88 1.26 -1.54 -3.72
N ASP A 89 2.11 -1.72 -2.70
CA ASP A 89 2.16 -0.75 -1.58
C ASP A 89 2.75 0.60 -2.02
N ASN A 90 2.56 1.61 -1.17
CA ASN A 90 3.09 2.95 -1.40
C ASN A 90 4.41 3.23 -0.64
N THR A 91 4.98 2.24 0.06
CA THR A 91 6.12 2.43 0.99
C THR A 91 7.31 3.07 0.28
N GLY A 92 7.62 2.61 -0.93
CA GLY A 92 8.71 3.18 -1.71
C GLY A 92 8.53 4.66 -2.05
N ARG A 93 7.29 5.12 -2.32
CA ARG A 93 7.05 6.54 -2.63
C ARG A 93 7.00 7.40 -1.37
N THR A 94 6.43 6.88 -0.29
CA THR A 94 6.28 7.62 0.97
C THR A 94 7.58 7.76 1.76
N CYS A 95 8.54 6.86 1.55
CA CYS A 95 9.80 6.82 2.28
C CYS A 95 10.98 7.43 1.51
N ASP A 96 10.79 7.83 0.26
CA ASP A 96 11.84 8.48 -0.52
C ASP A 96 12.19 9.85 0.10
N ASN A 97 13.46 10.01 0.46
CA ASN A 97 14.01 11.25 1.01
C ASN A 97 14.91 11.99 0.01
N GLY A 98 14.91 11.56 -1.26
CA GLY A 98 15.74 12.08 -2.36
C GLY A 98 17.20 11.66 -2.33
N ARG A 99 17.62 10.85 -1.34
CA ARG A 99 19.02 10.45 -1.11
C ARG A 99 19.20 8.94 -0.90
N CYS A 100 18.21 8.30 -0.29
CA CYS A 100 18.20 6.86 -0.08
C CYS A 100 18.06 6.13 -1.43
N LYS A 101 18.43 4.85 -1.44
CA LYS A 101 18.15 3.95 -2.57
C LYS A 101 17.06 2.99 -2.16
N ILE A 102 15.95 2.98 -2.89
CA ILE A 102 14.81 2.12 -2.58
C ILE A 102 14.75 0.97 -3.58
N TYR A 103 14.75 -0.26 -3.06
CA TYR A 103 14.63 -1.49 -3.84
C TYR A 103 13.32 -2.16 -3.49
N ASN A 104 12.41 -2.24 -4.46
CA ASN A 104 11.17 -3.00 -4.35
C ASN A 104 11.42 -4.39 -4.95
N LEU A 105 11.34 -5.43 -4.13
CA LEU A 105 11.60 -6.81 -4.53
C LEU A 105 10.33 -7.64 -4.38
N ASP A 106 9.93 -8.29 -5.45
CA ASP A 106 8.78 -9.19 -5.51
C ASP A 106 8.92 -10.12 -6.73
N PHE A 107 7.93 -10.98 -6.96
CA PHE A 107 7.89 -11.81 -8.15
C PHE A 107 7.88 -10.97 -9.44
N PRO A 108 8.46 -11.47 -10.55
CA PRO A 108 8.60 -10.69 -11.79
C PRO A 108 7.28 -10.13 -12.35
N ASP A 109 6.19 -10.87 -12.24
CA ASP A 109 4.85 -10.45 -12.67
C ASP A 109 4.29 -9.31 -11.81
N VAL A 110 4.52 -9.35 -10.49
CA VAL A 110 4.14 -8.27 -9.57
C VAL A 110 4.93 -7.00 -9.85
N ILE A 111 6.24 -7.13 -10.08
CA ILE A 111 7.10 -5.99 -10.44
C ILE A 111 6.70 -5.40 -11.80
N ALA A 112 6.40 -6.25 -12.80
CA ALA A 112 5.92 -5.80 -14.10
C ALA A 112 4.60 -5.03 -13.98
N LEU A 113 3.64 -5.55 -13.20
CA LEU A 113 2.38 -4.86 -12.92
C LEU A 113 2.62 -3.51 -12.23
N ARG A 114 3.49 -3.46 -11.21
CA ARG A 114 3.84 -2.22 -10.51
C ARG A 114 4.44 -1.15 -11.43
N GLN A 115 5.15 -1.54 -12.48
CA GLN A 115 5.73 -0.62 -13.47
C GLN A 115 4.71 -0.12 -14.49
N GLN A 116 3.64 -0.87 -14.73
CA GLN A 116 2.56 -0.50 -15.65
C GLN A 116 1.59 0.52 -15.04
N LEU A 117 1.46 0.56 -13.71
CA LEU A 117 0.48 1.36 -12.94
C LEU A 117 1.09 2.59 -12.24
#